data_AF-A0A5K1C113-F1
#
_entry.id   AF-A0A5K1C113-F1
#
_cell.length_a   1.000
_cell.length_b   1.000
_cell.length_c   1.000
_cell.angle_alpha   90.00
_cell.angle_beta   90.00
_cell.angle_gamma   90.00
#
_symmetry.space_group_name_H-M   'P 1'
#
loop_
_entity.id
_entity.type
_entity.pdbx_description
1 polymer ?
#
loop_
_entity_poly.entity_id
_entity_poly.type
_entity_poly.pdbx_seq_one_letter_code
_entity_poly.pdbx_strand_id
1 'polypeptide(L)'
;FPLVSKCGYIRKVVAEASDADLSFIEIPDIPGGAEAFELAARFCYGINFEISTDNIAMLRCVAEHLEMTEDYAVGNLVSRAEAYINEVALKSLSGSVSVLHQCEKLNPMAEKVKLINRCIDAVAYVACQESQFSSSGITDSQESLSSSASHHRSAIVDWWAEDLTLLRIDIFQRVLMAMKARGFNQSALGPVLMLYAQKSLRGL
;
A
#
# COMPACT_ATOMS: atom_id res chain seq x y z
N PHE A 1 -28.32 0.55 15.47
CA PHE A 1 -28.05 0.41 14.02
C PHE A 1 -26.57 0.09 13.80
N PRO A 2 -26.21 -0.91 12.96
CA PRO A 2 -24.83 -1.39 12.81
C PRO A 2 -23.81 -0.32 12.41
N LEU A 3 -24.20 0.60 11.51
CA LEU A 3 -23.37 1.74 11.13
C LEU A 3 -23.06 2.64 12.34
N VAL A 4 -24.09 3.12 13.06
CA VAL A 4 -23.94 3.96 14.27
C VAL A 4 -23.12 3.28 15.37
N SER A 5 -23.18 1.94 15.47
CA SER A 5 -22.39 1.22 16.48
C SER A 5 -20.90 1.17 16.15
N LYS A 6 -20.51 1.06 14.88
CA LYS A 6 -19.12 0.80 14.46
C LYS A 6 -18.41 2.00 13.82
N CYS A 7 -19.17 3.01 13.36
CA CYS A 7 -18.67 4.21 12.71
C CYS A 7 -18.79 5.41 13.65
N GLY A 8 -17.65 5.91 14.13
CA GLY A 8 -17.61 7.04 15.06
C GLY A 8 -18.12 8.33 14.44
N TYR A 9 -17.78 8.58 13.18
CA TYR A 9 -18.26 9.74 12.43
C TYR A 9 -19.80 9.76 12.36
N ILE A 10 -20.40 8.65 11.90
CA ILE A 10 -21.87 8.55 11.79
C ILE A 10 -22.52 8.65 13.17
N ARG A 11 -21.93 8.07 14.21
CA ARG A 11 -22.46 8.19 15.57
C ARG A 11 -22.53 9.65 16.02
N LYS A 12 -21.50 10.45 15.76
CA LYS A 12 -21.46 11.88 16.10
C LYS A 12 -22.51 12.66 15.31
N VAL A 13 -22.56 12.48 13.99
CA VAL A 13 -23.54 13.15 13.13
C VAL A 13 -24.97 12.85 13.56
N VAL A 14 -25.28 11.59 13.88
CA VAL A 14 -26.62 11.20 14.37
C VAL A 14 -26.93 11.79 15.74
N ALA A 15 -25.93 11.94 16.62
CA ALA A 15 -26.13 12.52 17.94
C ALA A 15 -26.34 14.04 17.91
N GLU A 16 -25.83 14.72 16.88
CA GLU A 16 -25.94 16.17 16.70
C GLU A 16 -27.16 16.59 15.86
N ALA A 17 -27.77 15.66 15.13
CA ALA A 17 -28.92 15.91 14.27
C ALA A 17 -30.23 16.08 15.07
N SER A 18 -31.13 16.96 14.59
CA SER A 18 -32.51 17.00 15.08
C SER A 18 -33.34 15.86 14.45
N ASP A 19 -34.46 15.47 15.05
CA ASP A 19 -35.31 14.37 14.53
C ASP A 19 -35.78 14.58 13.07
N ALA A 20 -35.87 15.83 12.59
CA ALA A 20 -36.22 16.14 11.20
C ALA A 20 -35.05 15.92 10.21
N ASP A 21 -33.80 15.99 10.69
CA ASP A 21 -32.58 15.92 9.89
C ASP A 21 -32.07 14.48 9.67
N LEU A 22 -32.61 13.51 10.43
CA LEU A 22 -32.15 12.11 10.38
C LEU A 22 -32.54 11.35 9.09
N SER A 23 -33.35 11.96 8.21
CA SER A 23 -33.73 11.35 6.94
C SER A 23 -32.60 11.33 5.90
N PHE A 24 -31.59 12.19 6.05
CA PHE A 24 -30.46 12.30 5.13
C PHE A 24 -29.16 12.64 5.87
N ILE A 25 -28.09 11.89 5.60
CA ILE A 25 -26.77 12.15 6.16
C ILE A 25 -25.80 12.35 5.00
N GLU A 26 -25.17 13.52 4.96
CA GLU A 26 -24.08 13.81 4.02
C GLU A 26 -22.73 13.44 4.64
N ILE A 27 -21.91 12.72 3.88
CA ILE A 27 -20.54 12.37 4.25
C ILE A 27 -19.62 12.88 3.14
N PRO A 28 -19.04 14.08 3.30
CA PRO A 28 -18.20 14.69 2.28
C PRO A 28 -16.85 13.96 2.17
N ASP A 29 -16.24 14.01 0.98
CA ASP A 29 -14.85 13.64 0.75
C ASP A 29 -14.44 12.22 1.22
N ILE A 30 -15.33 11.24 1.06
CA ILE A 30 -15.01 9.85 1.37
C ILE A 30 -13.83 9.39 0.50
N PRO A 31 -12.71 8.95 1.10
CA PRO A 31 -11.56 8.44 0.34
C PRO A 31 -11.94 7.12 -0.36
N GLY A 32 -11.80 7.08 -1.69
CA GLY A 32 -12.26 5.96 -2.52
C GLY A 32 -13.76 5.99 -2.84
N GLY A 33 -14.49 7.03 -2.44
CA GLY A 33 -15.87 7.28 -2.84
C GLY A 33 -16.88 6.23 -2.36
N ALA A 34 -17.93 6.05 -3.15
CA ALA A 34 -19.04 5.17 -2.81
C ALA A 34 -18.64 3.69 -2.63
N GLU A 35 -17.68 3.21 -3.42
CA GLU A 35 -17.16 1.84 -3.31
C GLU A 35 -16.53 1.60 -1.93
N ALA A 36 -15.69 2.53 -1.47
CA ALA A 36 -15.07 2.46 -0.15
C ALA A 36 -16.10 2.45 0.98
N PHE A 37 -17.13 3.29 0.85
CA PHE A 37 -18.23 3.34 1.80
C PHE A 37 -19.03 2.04 1.80
N GLU A 38 -19.30 1.45 0.63
CA GLU A 38 -20.00 0.17 0.53
C GLU A 38 -19.24 -0.92 1.30
N LEU A 39 -17.91 -1.02 1.12
CA LEU A 39 -17.09 -2.00 1.85
C LEU A 39 -17.12 -1.76 3.36
N ALA A 40 -17.03 -0.50 3.80
CA ALA A 40 -17.14 -0.14 5.21
C ALA A 40 -18.53 -0.48 5.78
N ALA A 41 -19.60 -0.26 5.01
CA ALA A 41 -20.96 -0.63 5.38
C ALA A 41 -21.10 -2.16 5.45
N ARG A 42 -20.61 -2.91 4.47
CA ARG A 42 -20.61 -4.39 4.49
C ARG A 42 -19.93 -4.91 5.74
N PHE A 43 -18.79 -4.36 6.13
CA PHE A 43 -18.12 -4.66 7.39
C PHE A 43 -19.03 -4.37 8.61
N CYS A 44 -19.72 -3.23 8.61
CA CYS A 44 -20.63 -2.87 9.70
C CYS A 44 -21.75 -3.89 9.87
N TYR A 45 -22.35 -4.32 8.77
CA TYR A 45 -23.46 -5.27 8.73
C TYR A 45 -23.04 -6.75 8.82
N GLY A 46 -21.73 -7.04 8.91
CA GLY A 46 -21.23 -8.41 8.98
C GLY A 46 -21.35 -9.18 7.65
N ILE A 47 -21.44 -8.46 6.53
CA ILE A 47 -21.41 -9.03 5.19
C ILE A 47 -19.96 -9.31 4.83
N ASN A 48 -19.67 -10.56 4.47
CA ASN A 48 -18.33 -10.96 4.07
C ASN A 48 -17.92 -10.33 2.73
N PHE A 49 -16.65 -9.95 2.66
CA PHE A 49 -15.94 -9.58 1.46
C PHE A 49 -14.47 -9.94 1.64
N GLU A 50 -13.76 -10.12 0.53
CA GLU A 50 -12.34 -10.45 0.55
C GLU A 50 -11.51 -9.19 0.83
N ILE A 51 -10.54 -9.31 1.75
CA ILE A 51 -9.52 -8.28 1.97
C ILE A 51 -8.27 -8.69 1.21
N SER A 52 -7.81 -7.83 0.30
CA SER A 52 -6.65 -8.07 -0.55
C SER A 52 -5.76 -6.85 -0.66
N THR A 53 -4.61 -6.98 -1.31
CA THR A 53 -3.72 -5.86 -1.64
C THR A 53 -4.39 -4.81 -2.55
N ASP A 54 -5.46 -5.16 -3.24
CA ASP A 54 -6.17 -4.26 -4.16
C ASP A 54 -7.12 -3.30 -3.44
N ASN A 55 -7.67 -3.70 -2.29
CA ASN A 55 -8.65 -2.89 -1.56
C ASN A 55 -8.17 -2.43 -0.18
N ILE A 56 -7.09 -2.99 0.37
CA ILE A 56 -6.67 -2.68 1.74
C ILE A 56 -6.32 -1.20 1.97
N ALA A 57 -5.73 -0.54 0.98
CA ALA A 57 -5.44 0.90 1.06
C ALA A 57 -6.73 1.72 1.21
N MET A 58 -7.75 1.36 0.42
CA MET A 58 -9.07 1.98 0.45
C MET A 58 -9.74 1.74 1.80
N LEU A 59 -9.78 0.49 2.27
CA LEU A 59 -10.34 0.11 3.56
C LEU A 59 -9.69 0.88 4.71
N ARG A 60 -8.36 0.98 4.73
CA ARG A 60 -7.63 1.71 5.77
C ARG A 60 -7.97 3.21 5.76
N CYS A 61 -8.08 3.82 4.58
CA CYS A 61 -8.38 5.23 4.43
C CYS A 61 -9.83 5.55 4.82
N VAL A 62 -10.81 4.77 4.34
CA VAL A 62 -12.23 5.00 4.68
C VAL A 62 -12.51 4.70 6.14
N ALA A 63 -11.87 3.68 6.72
CA ALA A 63 -11.99 3.39 8.13
C ALA A 63 -11.42 4.51 9.01
N GLU A 64 -10.34 5.18 8.59
CA GLU A 64 -9.85 6.39 9.26
C GLU A 64 -10.89 7.51 9.20
N HIS A 65 -11.40 7.79 8.00
CA HIS A 65 -12.34 8.88 7.76
C HIS A 65 -13.63 8.70 8.56
N LEU A 66 -14.14 7.46 8.62
CA LEU A 66 -15.35 7.09 9.34
C LEU A 66 -15.12 6.84 10.85
N GLU A 67 -13.89 7.02 11.34
CA GLU A 67 -13.51 6.77 12.73
C GLU A 67 -13.91 5.36 13.20
N MET A 68 -13.64 4.35 12.37
CA MET A 68 -13.96 2.95 12.66
C MET A 68 -12.86 2.30 13.53
N THR A 69 -12.72 2.80 14.76
CA THR A 69 -11.67 2.43 15.72
C THR A 69 -12.16 1.45 16.80
N GLU A 70 -11.24 0.95 17.62
CA GLU A 70 -11.53 0.10 18.78
C GLU A 70 -12.40 0.80 19.84
N ASP A 71 -12.47 2.13 19.84
CA ASP A 71 -13.34 2.90 20.74
C ASP A 71 -14.84 2.63 20.47
N TYR A 72 -15.15 2.17 19.26
CA TYR A 72 -16.53 1.94 18.82
C TYR A 72 -16.92 0.46 18.77
N ALA A 73 -15.97 -0.42 18.41
CA ALA A 73 -16.19 -1.86 18.40
C ALA A 73 -14.87 -2.63 18.48
N VAL A 74 -14.88 -3.78 19.15
CA VAL A 74 -13.70 -4.67 19.19
C VAL A 74 -13.42 -5.24 17.79
N GLY A 75 -12.16 -5.16 17.33
CA GLY A 75 -11.74 -5.66 16.03
C GLY A 75 -12.32 -4.85 14.87
N ASN A 76 -12.42 -3.53 15.03
CA ASN A 76 -13.00 -2.64 14.04
C ASN A 76 -12.14 -2.52 12.77
N LEU A 77 -12.65 -1.83 11.76
CA LEU A 77 -12.05 -1.86 10.42
C LEU A 77 -10.64 -1.25 10.39
N VAL A 78 -10.33 -0.23 11.20
CA VAL A 78 -8.97 0.31 11.30
C VAL A 78 -7.97 -0.76 11.76
N SER A 79 -8.25 -1.46 12.88
CA SER A 79 -7.33 -2.45 13.43
C SER A 79 -7.17 -3.65 12.51
N ARG A 80 -8.27 -4.12 11.91
CA ARG A 80 -8.26 -5.21 10.94
C ARG A 80 -7.46 -4.86 9.68
N ALA A 81 -7.61 -3.63 9.18
CA ALA A 81 -6.85 -3.17 8.03
C ALA A 81 -5.35 -3.05 8.38
N GLU A 82 -5.02 -2.50 9.54
CA GLU A 82 -3.64 -2.39 10.03
C GLU A 82 -2.96 -3.76 10.19
N ALA A 83 -3.68 -4.76 10.70
CA ALA A 83 -3.16 -6.13 10.81
C ALA A 83 -2.78 -6.68 9.42
N TYR A 84 -3.70 -6.61 8.45
CA TYR A 84 -3.41 -7.08 7.09
C TYR A 84 -2.23 -6.34 6.45
N ILE A 85 -2.17 -5.01 6.61
CA ILE A 85 -1.06 -4.20 6.07
C ILE A 85 0.27 -4.69 6.64
N ASN A 86 0.37 -4.85 7.95
CA ASN A 86 1.64 -5.18 8.61
C ASN A 86 2.05 -6.65 8.47
N GLU A 87 1.08 -7.57 8.48
CA GLU A 87 1.31 -9.00 8.56
C GLU A 87 1.32 -9.67 7.18
N VAL A 88 0.68 -9.04 6.18
CA VAL A 88 0.55 -9.60 4.83
C VAL A 88 1.13 -8.65 3.78
N ALA A 89 0.54 -7.47 3.60
CA ALA A 89 0.86 -6.63 2.44
C ALA A 89 2.32 -6.14 2.44
N LEU A 90 2.82 -5.67 3.59
CA LEU A 90 4.18 -5.13 3.72
C LEU A 90 5.26 -6.21 3.91
N LYS A 91 4.90 -7.50 3.84
CA LYS A 91 5.87 -8.61 3.93
C LYS A 91 6.46 -9.02 2.58
N SER A 92 5.86 -8.58 1.47
CA SER A 92 6.36 -8.84 0.13
C SER A 92 6.55 -7.55 -0.65
N LEU A 93 7.47 -7.59 -1.61
CA LEU A 93 7.73 -6.48 -2.50
C LEU A 93 6.51 -6.17 -3.37
N SER A 94 5.95 -7.19 -4.03
CA SER A 94 4.73 -7.07 -4.85
C SER A 94 3.55 -6.52 -4.04
N GLY A 95 3.29 -7.05 -2.85
CA GLY A 95 2.21 -6.57 -1.99
C GLY A 95 2.40 -5.10 -1.58
N SER A 96 3.64 -4.71 -1.25
CA SER A 96 3.96 -3.34 -0.89
C SER A 96 3.78 -2.38 -2.07
N VAL A 97 4.18 -2.77 -3.28
CA VAL A 97 4.03 -1.97 -4.51
C VAL A 97 2.56 -1.88 -4.91
N SER A 98 1.80 -2.98 -4.87
CA SER A 98 0.36 -2.98 -5.17
C SER A 98 -0.40 -2.04 -4.25
N VAL A 99 -0.17 -2.11 -2.93
CA VAL A 99 -0.82 -1.18 -1.98
C VAL A 99 -0.38 0.26 -2.21
N LEU A 100 0.90 0.50 -2.51
CA LEU A 100 1.42 1.83 -2.83
C LEU A 100 0.75 2.43 -4.06
N HIS A 101 0.58 1.64 -5.12
CA HIS A 101 -0.11 2.07 -6.33
C HIS A 101 -1.57 2.45 -6.05
N GLN A 102 -2.28 1.67 -5.24
CA GLN A 102 -3.66 2.02 -4.86
C GLN A 102 -3.74 3.31 -4.03
N CYS A 103 -2.72 3.62 -3.22
CA CYS A 103 -2.68 4.86 -2.43
C CYS A 103 -2.70 6.13 -3.30
N GLU A 104 -2.24 6.06 -4.55
CA GLU A 104 -2.19 7.23 -5.45
C GLU A 104 -3.56 7.86 -5.68
N LYS A 105 -4.63 7.05 -5.63
CA LYS A 105 -6.04 7.45 -5.80
C LYS A 105 -6.73 7.88 -4.51
N LEU A 106 -6.03 7.82 -3.36
CA LEU A 106 -6.61 7.96 -2.02
C LEU A 106 -6.05 9.15 -1.25
N ASN A 107 -5.35 10.05 -1.93
CA ASN A 107 -4.86 11.30 -1.35
C ASN A 107 -6.01 12.27 -1.06
N PRO A 108 -5.94 13.05 0.04
CA PRO A 108 -4.83 13.17 0.99
C PRO A 108 -4.85 12.13 2.13
N MET A 109 -5.88 11.28 2.21
CA MET A 109 -6.07 10.38 3.34
C MET A 109 -4.94 9.36 3.48
N ALA A 110 -4.44 8.81 2.36
CA ALA A 110 -3.34 7.85 2.36
C ALA A 110 -2.03 8.42 2.96
N GLU A 111 -1.74 9.70 2.72
CA GLU A 111 -0.63 10.41 3.38
C GLU A 111 -0.93 10.63 4.87
N LYS A 112 -2.16 11.04 5.22
CA LYS A 112 -2.57 11.27 6.62
C LYS A 112 -2.37 10.02 7.49
N VAL A 113 -2.73 8.84 6.99
CA VAL A 113 -2.53 7.55 7.69
C VAL A 113 -1.10 6.99 7.52
N LYS A 114 -0.21 7.74 6.85
CA LYS A 114 1.20 7.39 6.59
C LYS A 114 1.39 6.09 5.79
N LEU A 115 0.37 5.64 5.06
CA LEU A 115 0.42 4.37 4.34
C LEU A 115 1.43 4.42 3.20
N ILE A 116 1.49 5.54 2.47
CA ILE A 116 2.46 5.77 1.38
C ILE A 116 3.90 5.59 1.86
N ASN A 117 4.28 6.25 2.96
CA ASN A 117 5.63 6.16 3.51
C ASN A 117 5.95 4.74 3.99
N ARG A 118 5.00 4.06 4.65
CA ARG A 118 5.18 2.67 5.10
C ARG A 118 5.40 1.71 3.94
N CYS A 119 4.64 1.85 2.85
CA CYS A 119 4.84 1.05 1.64
C CYS A 119 6.20 1.33 1.00
N ILE A 120 6.60 2.61 0.84
CA ILE A 120 7.92 2.99 0.32
C ILE A 120 9.05 2.38 1.16
N ASP A 121 8.92 2.44 2.48
CA ASP A 121 9.89 1.88 3.41
C ASP A 121 9.98 0.36 3.30
N ALA A 122 8.84 -0.33 3.18
CA ALA A 122 8.79 -1.77 2.99
C ALA A 122 9.40 -2.19 1.65
N VAL A 123 9.04 -1.53 0.55
CA VAL A 123 9.62 -1.75 -0.78
C VAL A 123 11.15 -1.64 -0.72
N ALA A 124 11.65 -0.54 -0.15
CA ALA A 124 13.08 -0.30 -0.06
C ALA A 124 13.79 -1.31 0.85
N TYR A 125 13.17 -1.70 1.96
CA TYR A 125 13.70 -2.71 2.88
C TYR A 125 13.79 -4.09 2.22
N VAL A 126 12.69 -4.58 1.62
CA VAL A 126 12.62 -5.90 1.00
C VAL A 126 13.59 -6.00 -0.18
N ALA A 127 13.59 -4.99 -1.06
CA ALA A 127 14.51 -4.96 -2.21
C ALA A 127 15.99 -4.97 -1.78
N CYS A 128 16.35 -4.24 -0.71
CA CYS A 128 17.72 -4.25 -0.19
C CYS A 128 18.10 -5.61 0.40
N GLN A 129 17.21 -6.24 1.17
CA GLN A 129 17.50 -7.56 1.75
C GLN A 129 17.72 -8.63 0.67
N GLU A 130 16.83 -8.72 -0.32
CA GLU A 130 16.95 -9.71 -1.41
C GLU A 130 18.24 -9.51 -2.23
N SER A 131 18.66 -8.26 -2.42
CA SER A 131 19.92 -7.94 -3.10
C SER A 131 21.16 -8.41 -2.32
N GLN A 132 21.12 -8.36 -0.98
CA GLN A 132 22.24 -8.75 -0.12
C GLN A 132 22.42 -10.27 -0.06
N PHE A 133 21.33 -11.04 0.07
CA PHE A 133 21.39 -12.50 0.04
C PHE A 133 21.97 -13.04 -1.28
N SER A 134 21.70 -12.34 -2.38
CA SER A 134 22.24 -12.67 -3.69
C SER A 134 23.76 -12.39 -3.82
N SER A 135 24.33 -11.57 -2.92
CA SER A 135 25.76 -11.21 -2.93
C SER A 135 26.60 -12.02 -1.93
N SER A 136 26.00 -12.50 -0.84
CA SER A 136 26.71 -13.17 0.26
C SER A 136 26.91 -14.68 0.09
N GLY A 137 26.41 -15.28 -1.00
CA GLY A 137 26.65 -16.70 -1.34
C GLY A 137 28.02 -17.02 -1.92
N ILE A 138 28.96 -16.06 -1.93
CA ILE A 138 30.31 -16.21 -2.50
C ILE A 138 31.34 -16.05 -1.38
N THR A 139 31.45 -17.05 -0.53
CA THR A 139 32.68 -17.27 0.25
C THR A 139 33.09 -18.73 0.07
N ASP A 140 34.29 -18.89 -0.47
CA ASP A 140 35.07 -20.12 -0.63
C ASP A 140 34.54 -21.19 -1.60
N SER A 141 34.66 -20.93 -2.90
CA SER A 141 35.03 -21.95 -3.90
C SER A 141 35.54 -21.28 -5.17
N GLN A 142 36.80 -21.58 -5.50
CA GLN A 142 37.48 -21.16 -6.72
C GLN A 142 36.71 -21.53 -7.99
N GLU A 143 36.71 -20.58 -8.93
CA GLU A 143 36.61 -20.73 -10.39
C GLU A 143 35.34 -21.38 -10.98
N SER A 144 34.68 -20.64 -11.90
CA SER A 144 33.73 -21.09 -12.95
C SER A 144 32.20 -21.01 -12.78
N LEU A 145 31.62 -20.00 -12.10
CA LEU A 145 30.13 -19.83 -12.06
C LEU A 145 29.59 -18.38 -12.27
N SER A 146 30.37 -17.48 -12.88
CA SER A 146 30.02 -16.04 -12.99
C SER A 146 28.74 -15.73 -13.79
N SER A 147 28.25 -16.64 -14.63
CA SER A 147 27.03 -16.44 -15.44
C SER A 147 25.73 -16.59 -14.63
N SER A 148 25.64 -17.56 -13.73
CA SER A 148 24.40 -17.83 -12.99
C SER A 148 24.07 -16.74 -11.97
N ALA A 149 25.10 -16.15 -11.31
CA ALA A 149 24.93 -15.07 -10.34
C ALA A 149 24.58 -13.71 -10.99
N SER A 150 24.96 -13.48 -12.25
CA SER A 150 24.50 -12.32 -13.02
C SER A 150 23.08 -12.51 -13.54
N HIS A 151 22.73 -13.73 -13.99
CA HIS A 151 21.38 -14.03 -14.46
C HIS A 151 20.34 -13.96 -13.33
N HIS A 152 20.67 -14.43 -12.12
CA HIS A 152 19.74 -14.36 -10.98
C HIS A 152 19.53 -12.92 -10.48
N ARG A 153 20.60 -12.11 -10.46
CA ARG A 153 20.50 -10.67 -10.15
C ARG A 153 19.70 -9.90 -11.20
N SER A 154 19.84 -10.21 -12.48
CA SER A 154 18.99 -9.64 -13.54
C SER A 154 17.54 -10.01 -13.32
N ALA A 155 17.23 -11.30 -13.15
CA ALA A 155 15.86 -11.78 -13.00
C ALA A 155 15.13 -11.21 -11.77
N ILE A 156 15.83 -11.01 -10.65
CA ILE A 156 15.27 -10.36 -9.46
C ILE A 156 14.95 -8.89 -9.75
N VAL A 157 15.88 -8.15 -10.35
CA VAL A 157 15.68 -6.75 -10.73
C VAL A 157 14.54 -6.62 -11.73
N ASP A 158 14.47 -7.51 -12.72
CA ASP A 158 13.46 -7.48 -13.78
C ASP A 158 12.05 -7.67 -13.22
N TRP A 159 11.85 -8.57 -12.26
CA TRP A 159 10.51 -8.89 -11.75
C TRP A 159 9.83 -7.73 -10.99
N TRP A 160 10.50 -7.07 -10.06
CA TRP A 160 9.88 -5.96 -9.31
C TRP A 160 9.99 -4.60 -10.01
N ALA A 161 10.97 -4.43 -10.91
CA ALA A 161 11.09 -3.19 -11.67
C ALA A 161 9.86 -2.97 -12.56
N GLU A 162 9.23 -4.05 -13.05
CA GLU A 162 7.98 -3.95 -13.80
C GLU A 162 6.84 -3.34 -12.98
N ASP A 163 6.63 -3.79 -11.75
CA ASP A 163 5.56 -3.26 -10.89
C ASP A 163 5.80 -1.78 -10.54
N LEU A 164 7.06 -1.38 -10.34
CA LEU A 164 7.39 0.03 -10.08
C LEU A 164 7.08 0.96 -11.26
N THR A 165 7.01 0.43 -12.49
CA THR A 165 6.65 1.25 -13.66
C THR A 165 5.20 1.71 -13.68
N LEU A 166 4.35 1.12 -12.83
CA LEU A 166 2.95 1.52 -12.68
C LEU A 166 2.78 2.74 -11.76
N LEU A 167 3.81 3.10 -10.99
CA LEU A 167 3.78 4.20 -10.04
C LEU A 167 3.90 5.55 -10.76
N ARG A 168 3.21 6.57 -10.25
CA ARG A 168 3.45 7.96 -10.66
C ARG A 168 4.89 8.36 -10.38
N ILE A 169 5.40 9.30 -11.17
CA ILE A 169 6.80 9.70 -11.15
C ILE A 169 7.27 10.22 -9.79
N ASP A 170 6.41 10.91 -9.04
CA ASP A 170 6.70 11.42 -7.71
C ASP A 170 6.89 10.29 -6.69
N ILE A 171 6.03 9.27 -6.74
CA ILE A 171 6.10 8.10 -5.86
C ILE A 171 7.28 7.20 -6.27
N PHE A 172 7.45 6.95 -7.56
CA PHE A 172 8.60 6.21 -8.10
C PHE A 172 9.93 6.84 -7.65
N GLN A 173 10.07 8.17 -7.77
CA GLN A 173 11.26 8.87 -7.30
C GLN A 173 11.47 8.67 -5.79
N ARG A 174 10.42 8.75 -4.97
CA ARG A 174 10.52 8.52 -3.51
C ARG A 174 10.95 7.09 -3.19
N VAL A 175 10.48 6.10 -3.93
CA VAL A 175 10.93 4.69 -3.81
C VAL A 175 12.43 4.59 -4.09
N LEU A 176 12.91 5.11 -5.22
CA LEU A 176 14.34 5.03 -5.58
C LEU A 176 15.23 5.76 -4.56
N MET A 177 14.78 6.91 -4.05
CA MET A 177 15.50 7.64 -3.00
C MET A 177 15.57 6.82 -1.70
N ALA A 178 14.48 6.17 -1.29
CA ALA A 178 14.45 5.31 -0.12
C ALA A 178 15.34 4.07 -0.28
N MET A 179 15.36 3.45 -1.47
CA MET A 179 16.26 2.34 -1.80
C MET A 179 17.73 2.77 -1.72
N LYS A 180 18.07 3.91 -2.34
CA LYS A 180 19.43 4.48 -2.30
C LYS A 180 19.86 4.80 -0.87
N ALA A 181 18.98 5.39 -0.06
CA ALA A 181 19.26 5.71 1.34
C ALA A 181 19.51 4.46 2.20
N ARG A 182 18.92 3.32 1.84
CA ARG A 182 19.14 2.02 2.48
C ARG A 182 20.34 1.23 1.93
N GLY A 183 21.11 1.82 1.00
CA GLY A 183 22.31 1.20 0.46
C GLY A 183 22.07 0.25 -0.71
N PHE A 184 20.92 0.34 -1.39
CA PHE A 184 20.70 -0.40 -2.63
C PHE A 184 21.76 -0.04 -3.68
N ASN A 185 22.25 -1.04 -4.42
CA ASN A 185 23.33 -0.83 -5.39
C ASN A 185 22.91 0.15 -6.50
N GLN A 186 23.60 1.29 -6.59
CA GLN A 186 23.30 2.33 -7.56
C GLN A 186 23.46 1.86 -9.01
N SER A 187 24.35 0.92 -9.30
CA SER A 187 24.50 0.38 -10.66
C SER A 187 23.27 -0.42 -11.11
N ALA A 188 22.51 -0.98 -10.17
CA ALA A 188 21.26 -1.69 -10.43
C ALA A 188 20.05 -0.76 -10.59
N LEU A 189 20.14 0.52 -10.18
CA LEU A 189 19.08 1.49 -10.39
C LEU A 189 18.99 1.98 -11.85
N GLY A 190 20.10 1.94 -12.60
CA GLY A 190 20.16 2.36 -14.00
C GLY A 190 19.15 1.61 -14.90
N PRO A 191 19.16 0.27 -14.90
CA PRO A 191 18.17 -0.52 -15.64
C PRO A 191 16.72 -0.23 -15.24
N VAL A 192 16.44 -0.05 -13.95
CA VAL A 192 15.08 0.26 -13.44
C VAL A 192 14.60 1.62 -13.95
N LEU A 193 15.47 2.64 -13.90
CA LEU A 193 15.20 3.97 -14.46
C LEU A 193 14.94 3.90 -15.96
N MET A 194 15.75 3.14 -16.69
CA MET A 194 15.58 2.95 -18.13
C MET A 194 14.27 2.25 -18.46
N LEU A 195 13.89 1.21 -17.72
CA LEU A 195 12.62 0.50 -17.90
C LEU A 195 11.42 1.42 -17.61
N TYR A 196 11.47 2.19 -16.52
CA TYR A 196 10.45 3.19 -16.19
C TYR A 196 10.29 4.19 -17.33
N ALA A 197 11.39 4.83 -17.75
CA ALA A 197 11.38 5.79 -18.85
C ALA A 197 10.83 5.19 -20.15
N GLN A 198 11.23 3.97 -20.50
CA GLN A 198 10.69 3.28 -21.67
C GLN A 198 9.18 3.06 -21.56
N LYS A 199 8.64 2.56 -20.44
CA LYS A 199 7.20 2.32 -20.31
C LYS A 199 6.40 3.63 -20.23
N SER A 200 6.88 4.64 -19.52
CA SER A 200 6.17 5.92 -19.35
C SER A 200 6.24 6.82 -20.59
N LEU A 201 7.26 6.69 -21.44
CA LEU A 201 7.47 7.54 -22.61
C LEU A 201 7.10 6.86 -23.95
N ARG A 202 6.78 5.56 -23.98
CA ARG A 202 6.44 4.81 -25.21
C ARG A 202 5.17 5.26 -25.95
N GLY A 203 4.52 6.33 -25.51
CA GLY A 203 3.35 6.93 -26.15
C GLY A 203 3.43 8.45 -26.34
N LEU A 204 4.62 9.05 -26.17
CA LEU A 204 4.95 10.44 -26.51
C LEU A 204 5.71 10.48 -27.85
#